data_AF-A0A5K1DNA6-F1
#
_entry.id   AF-A0A5K1DNA6-F1
#
_cell.length_a   1.000
_cell.length_b   1.000
_cell.length_c   1.000
_cell.angle_alpha   90.00
_cell.angle_beta   90.00
_cell.angle_gamma   90.00
#
_symmetry.space_group_name_H-M   'P 1'
#
loop_
_entity.id
_entity.type
_entity.pdbx_description
1 polymer ?
#
loop_
_entity_poly.entity_id
_entity_poly.type
_entity_poly.pdbx_seq_one_letter_code
_entity_poly.pdbx_strand_id
1 'polypeptide(L)'
;SGRVPLYVALPLDAVSDNTTLNHTKAIATGLKALKLLGVTGVSLPVWWGIVENEEAGKYNWSAYQSLAEMIRNAGLKLRVSICFHATSNISLPPWVIKIGESDPDIFFKDRAGKWYKNCLSLAADDLPVLAGRSPMQVYEQFLSEFKSSFSGFLGGTIT
;
A
#
# COMPACT_ATOMS: atom_id res chain seq x y z
N SER A 1 25.88 -18.28 15.80
CA SER A 1 24.58 -17.81 16.33
C SER A 1 24.05 -16.77 15.37
N GLY A 2 22.94 -17.05 14.66
CA GLY A 2 22.37 -16.12 13.68
C GLY A 2 21.48 -15.10 14.37
N ARG A 3 21.75 -13.81 14.18
CA ARG A 3 20.93 -12.72 14.74
C ARG A 3 19.57 -12.72 14.04
N VAL A 4 18.48 -12.84 14.79
CA VAL A 4 17.11 -12.75 14.24
C VAL A 4 16.86 -11.32 13.76
N PRO A 5 16.41 -11.10 12.51
CA PRO A 5 16.23 -9.75 11.99
C PRO A 5 15.02 -9.07 12.64
N LEU A 6 15.22 -7.86 13.15
CA LEU A 6 14.19 -7.05 13.80
C LEU A 6 13.72 -5.95 12.85
N TYR A 7 12.41 -5.84 12.68
CA TYR A 7 11.77 -4.78 11.90
C TYR A 7 10.82 -3.98 12.78
N VAL A 8 10.77 -2.66 12.56
CA VAL A 8 9.85 -1.76 13.25
C VAL A 8 8.84 -1.20 12.26
N ALA A 9 7.55 -1.26 12.58
CA ALA A 9 6.52 -0.66 11.74
C ALA A 9 6.62 0.88 11.79
N LEU A 10 6.58 1.51 10.61
CA LEU A 10 6.39 2.95 10.52
C LEU A 10 4.95 3.33 10.90
N PRO A 11 4.72 4.58 11.32
CA PRO A 11 3.37 5.11 11.51
C PRO A 11 2.51 4.90 10.26
N LEU A 12 1.23 4.53 10.46
CA LEU A 12 0.30 4.27 9.35
C LEU A 12 0.01 5.51 8.50
N ASP A 13 0.21 6.69 9.07
CA ASP A 13 0.03 8.00 8.45
C ASP A 13 1.33 8.56 7.85
N ALA A 14 2.42 7.77 7.76
CA ALA A 14 3.69 8.24 7.17
C ALA A 14 3.52 8.76 5.72
N VAL A 15 2.56 8.19 4.98
CA VAL A 15 2.08 8.68 3.69
C VAL A 15 0.62 9.10 3.86
N SER A 16 0.30 10.32 3.44
CA SER A 16 -1.07 10.86 3.46
C SER A 16 -1.89 10.40 2.25
N ASP A 17 -3.20 10.57 2.35
CA ASP A 17 -4.17 10.26 1.28
C ASP A 17 -3.92 11.06 -0.01
N ASN A 18 -3.26 12.21 0.10
CA ASN A 18 -2.85 13.06 -1.01
C ASN A 18 -1.45 12.72 -1.53
N THR A 19 -0.93 11.53 -1.23
CA THR A 19 0.42 11.08 -1.64
C THR A 19 1.53 12.03 -1.22
N THR A 20 1.44 12.59 0.00
CA THR A 20 2.51 13.40 0.59
C THR A 20 3.11 12.70 1.80
N LEU A 21 4.37 13.01 2.12
CA LEU A 21 5.01 12.51 3.34
C LEU A 21 4.65 13.37 4.54
N ASN A 22 4.09 12.72 5.56
CA ASN A 22 3.85 13.36 6.85
C ASN A 22 5.10 13.23 7.73
N HIS A 23 5.27 14.19 8.65
CA HIS A 23 6.28 14.13 9.71
C HIS A 23 7.72 13.84 9.23
N THR A 24 8.10 14.27 8.02
CA THR A 24 9.37 13.91 7.36
C THR A 24 10.61 14.06 8.26
N LYS A 25 10.70 15.16 9.02
CA LYS A 25 11.80 15.40 9.96
C LYS A 25 11.83 14.37 11.10
N ALA A 26 10.67 14.05 11.67
CA ALA A 26 10.57 13.07 12.75
C ALA A 26 10.88 11.66 12.25
N ILE A 27 10.39 11.30 11.05
CA ILE A 27 10.72 10.02 10.39
C ILE A 27 12.23 9.92 10.18
N ALA A 28 12.87 10.95 9.61
CA ALA A 28 14.31 10.94 9.37
C ALA A 28 15.12 10.73 10.67
N THR A 29 14.75 11.42 11.75
CA THR A 29 15.39 11.25 13.06
C THR A 29 15.15 9.85 13.62
N GLY A 30 13.93 9.34 13.53
CA GLY A 30 13.56 7.98 13.98
C GLY A 30 14.35 6.90 13.25
N LEU A 31 14.49 6.99 11.93
CA LEU A 31 15.26 6.04 11.12
C LEU A 31 16.74 5.98 11.56
N LYS A 32 17.36 7.13 11.83
CA LYS A 32 18.74 7.18 12.35
C LYS A 32 18.85 6.51 13.72
N ALA A 33 17.90 6.76 14.61
CA ALA A 33 17.86 6.14 15.94
C ALA A 33 17.72 4.61 15.83
N LEU A 34 16.79 4.12 15.00
CA LEU A 34 16.59 2.69 14.76
C LEU A 34 17.86 2.02 14.22
N LYS A 35 18.58 2.69 13.33
CA LYS A 35 19.86 2.18 12.82
C LYS A 35 20.91 2.04 13.92
N LEU A 36 21.04 3.04 14.79
CA LEU A 36 21.97 3.01 15.95
C LEU A 36 21.63 1.89 16.93
N LEU A 37 20.34 1.58 17.10
CA LEU A 37 19.87 0.46 17.93
C LEU A 37 20.08 -0.92 17.30
N GLY A 38 20.61 -0.99 16.07
CA GLY A 38 20.89 -2.24 15.37
C GLY A 38 19.66 -2.94 14.80
N VAL A 39 18.56 -2.21 14.58
CA VAL A 39 17.37 -2.71 13.88
C VAL A 39 17.73 -3.06 12.43
N THR A 40 17.16 -4.13 11.90
CA THR A 40 17.43 -4.59 10.53
C THR A 40 16.76 -3.70 9.49
N GLY A 41 15.53 -3.29 9.75
CA GLY A 41 14.76 -2.47 8.83
C GLY A 41 13.46 -1.96 9.42
N VAL A 42 12.65 -1.36 8.55
CA VAL A 42 11.31 -0.92 8.88
C VAL A 42 10.28 -1.62 7.99
N SER A 43 9.02 -1.56 8.39
CA SER A 43 7.90 -2.05 7.59
C SER A 43 6.85 -0.97 7.39
N LEU A 44 6.18 -0.98 6.23
CA LEU A 44 5.17 0.02 5.86
C LEU A 44 4.10 -0.62 4.96
N PRO A 45 2.80 -0.31 5.18
CA PRO A 45 1.76 -0.62 4.22
C PRO A 45 1.78 0.33 3.01
N VAL A 46 1.67 -0.23 1.81
CA VAL A 46 1.38 0.46 0.56
C VAL A 46 -0.11 0.30 0.27
N TRP A 47 -0.85 1.41 0.30
CA TRP A 47 -2.29 1.39 0.18
C TRP A 47 -2.74 1.62 -1.25
N TRP A 48 -3.58 0.71 -1.76
CA TRP A 48 -4.16 0.84 -3.10
C TRP A 48 -4.92 2.16 -3.27
N GLY A 49 -5.76 2.53 -2.29
CA GLY A 49 -6.55 3.76 -2.33
C GLY A 49 -5.75 5.06 -2.28
N ILE A 50 -4.48 5.02 -1.84
CA ILE A 50 -3.58 6.18 -1.90
C ILE A 50 -2.88 6.24 -3.26
N VAL A 51 -2.34 5.11 -3.70
CA VAL A 51 -1.50 5.06 -4.91
C VAL A 51 -2.32 5.25 -6.18
N GLU A 52 -3.50 4.62 -6.29
CA GLU A 52 -4.36 4.67 -7.47
C GLU A 52 -5.63 5.50 -7.19
N ASN A 53 -5.45 6.62 -6.47
CA ASN A 53 -6.54 7.45 -5.94
C ASN A 53 -7.34 8.16 -7.05
N GLU A 54 -6.66 8.78 -8.02
CA GLU A 54 -7.33 9.67 -8.97
C GLU A 54 -8.19 8.94 -10.00
N GLU A 55 -7.62 7.94 -10.66
CA GLU A 55 -8.26 7.21 -11.75
C GLU A 55 -7.66 5.82 -11.87
N ALA A 56 -8.46 4.89 -12.37
CA ALA A 56 -8.01 3.54 -12.65
C ALA A 56 -6.85 3.57 -13.68
N GLY A 57 -5.73 2.95 -13.34
CA GLY A 57 -4.50 2.92 -14.13
C GLY A 57 -3.58 4.13 -13.93
N LYS A 58 -3.92 5.10 -13.07
CA LYS A 58 -3.05 6.24 -12.73
C LYS A 58 -2.45 6.07 -11.35
N TYR A 59 -1.18 5.69 -11.31
CA TYR A 59 -0.46 5.39 -10.08
C TYR A 59 0.47 6.55 -9.67
N ASN A 60 0.35 6.99 -8.42
CA ASN A 60 1.27 7.96 -7.83
C ASN A 60 2.10 7.31 -6.71
N TRP A 61 3.36 7.04 -7.03
CA TRP A 61 4.31 6.40 -6.13
C TRP A 61 5.24 7.37 -5.40
N SER A 62 5.12 8.68 -5.66
CA SER A 62 6.13 9.69 -5.32
C SER A 62 6.50 9.75 -3.83
N ALA A 63 5.50 9.76 -2.93
CA ALA A 63 5.75 9.71 -1.49
C ALA A 63 6.40 8.40 -1.05
N TYR A 64 5.92 7.26 -1.54
CA TYR A 64 6.50 5.96 -1.21
C TYR A 64 7.95 5.81 -1.70
N GLN A 65 8.27 6.33 -2.90
CA GLN A 65 9.63 6.38 -3.42
C GLN A 65 10.52 7.28 -2.56
N SER A 66 10.02 8.46 -2.17
CA SER A 66 10.75 9.38 -1.29
C SER A 66 11.05 8.75 0.07
N LEU A 67 10.10 8.00 0.63
CA LEU A 67 10.30 7.28 1.89
C LEU A 67 11.27 6.10 1.76
N ALA A 68 11.17 5.33 0.67
CA ALA A 68 12.13 4.26 0.36
C ALA A 68 13.56 4.81 0.24
N GLU A 69 13.71 6.00 -0.34
CA GLU A 69 14.98 6.71 -0.43
C GLU A 69 15.54 7.10 0.94
N MET A 70 14.70 7.67 1.81
CA MET A 70 15.09 8.00 3.19
C MET A 70 15.55 6.76 3.97
N ILE A 71 14.85 5.64 3.80
CA ILE A 71 15.17 4.37 4.46
C ILE A 71 16.48 3.78 3.93
N ARG A 72 16.68 3.81 2.60
CA ARG A 72 17.94 3.43 1.94
C ARG A 72 19.11 4.24 2.49
N ASN A 73 18.96 5.56 2.55
CA ASN A 73 20.00 6.47 3.03
C ASN A 73 20.30 6.33 4.53
N ALA A 74 19.33 5.86 5.33
CA ALA A 74 19.56 5.46 6.71
C ALA A 74 20.26 4.10 6.86
N GLY A 75 20.49 3.37 5.76
CA GLY A 75 21.10 2.05 5.76
C GLY A 75 20.22 0.96 6.39
N LEU A 76 18.90 1.12 6.29
CA LEU A 76 17.90 0.18 6.79
C LEU A 76 17.24 -0.58 5.62
N LYS A 77 16.74 -1.79 5.90
CA LYS A 77 15.86 -2.52 4.96
C LYS A 77 14.42 -2.02 5.06
N LEU A 78 13.63 -2.27 4.02
CA LEU A 78 12.21 -1.98 3.96
C LEU A 78 11.43 -3.26 3.63
N ARG A 79 10.42 -3.57 4.44
CA ARG A 79 9.37 -4.53 4.12
C ARG A 79 8.09 -3.81 3.78
N VAL A 80 7.46 -4.19 2.67
CA VAL A 80 6.21 -3.60 2.22
C VAL A 80 5.09 -4.61 2.34
N SER A 81 3.93 -4.17 2.83
CA SER A 81 2.67 -4.91 2.69
C SER A 81 1.80 -4.19 1.67
N ILE A 82 1.35 -4.89 0.62
CA ILE A 82 0.44 -4.32 -0.36
C ILE A 82 -1.00 -4.48 0.16
N CYS A 83 -1.69 -3.36 0.35
CA CYS A 83 -3.01 -3.33 0.98
C CYS A 83 -4.09 -2.97 -0.05
N PHE A 84 -4.79 -3.98 -0.56
CA PHE A 84 -5.98 -3.85 -1.41
C PHE A 84 -7.30 -3.70 -0.62
N HIS A 85 -7.22 -3.22 0.62
CA HIS A 85 -8.36 -3.04 1.52
C HIS A 85 -8.35 -1.64 2.12
N ALA A 86 -9.53 -1.16 2.51
CA ALA A 86 -9.74 0.06 3.27
C ALA A 86 -9.62 -0.19 4.79
N THR A 87 -9.39 0.89 5.51
CA THR A 87 -9.43 0.99 6.97
C THR A 87 -10.37 2.13 7.37
N SER A 88 -10.43 2.48 8.66
CA SER A 88 -11.16 3.68 9.10
C SER A 88 -10.61 4.99 8.55
N ASN A 89 -9.33 5.00 8.15
CA ASN A 89 -8.62 6.21 7.75
C ASN A 89 -8.29 6.23 6.26
N ILE A 90 -8.12 5.06 5.64
CA ILE A 90 -7.75 4.93 4.23
C ILE A 90 -8.89 4.24 3.49
N SER A 91 -9.46 4.87 2.46
CA SER A 91 -10.50 4.26 1.64
C SER A 91 -9.93 3.33 0.57
N LEU A 92 -10.80 2.54 -0.08
CA LEU A 92 -10.50 2.02 -1.42
C LEU A 92 -10.38 3.19 -2.41
N PRO A 93 -9.84 2.98 -3.63
CA PRO A 93 -9.83 4.03 -4.63
C PRO A 93 -11.24 4.59 -4.88
N PRO A 94 -11.41 5.92 -4.97
CA PRO A 94 -12.70 6.56 -5.25
C PRO A 94 -13.44 5.98 -6.46
N TRP A 95 -12.72 5.62 -7.52
CA TRP A 95 -13.30 5.02 -8.72
C TRP A 95 -13.90 3.62 -8.47
N VAL A 96 -13.34 2.83 -7.55
CA VAL A 96 -13.88 1.53 -7.12
C VAL A 96 -15.13 1.74 -6.27
N ILE A 97 -15.08 2.71 -5.36
CA ILE A 97 -16.22 3.06 -4.50
C ILE A 97 -17.43 3.44 -5.35
N LYS A 98 -17.23 4.29 -6.37
CA LYS A 98 -18.27 4.70 -7.30
C LYS A 98 -18.88 3.54 -8.08
N ILE A 99 -18.08 2.55 -8.47
CA ILE A 99 -18.59 1.31 -9.10
C ILE A 99 -19.46 0.56 -8.09
N GLY A 100 -18.98 0.39 -6.86
CA GLY A 100 -19.70 -0.30 -5.79
C GLY A 100 -20.96 0.39 -5.28
N GLU A 101 -21.18 1.66 -5.62
CA GLU A 101 -22.46 2.35 -5.41
C GLU A 101 -23.52 1.90 -6.44
N SER A 102 -23.10 1.59 -7.66
CA SER A 102 -23.97 1.13 -8.74
C SER A 102 -24.16 -0.39 -8.72
N ASP A 103 -23.10 -1.13 -8.35
CA ASP A 103 -23.06 -2.58 -8.27
C ASP A 103 -22.45 -3.02 -6.93
N PRO A 104 -23.24 -3.13 -5.86
CA PRO A 104 -22.72 -3.46 -4.53
C PRO A 104 -22.28 -4.93 -4.40
N ASP A 105 -22.62 -5.80 -5.36
CA ASP A 105 -22.27 -7.22 -5.35
C ASP A 105 -20.76 -7.47 -5.50
N ILE A 106 -19.99 -6.43 -5.87
CA ILE A 106 -18.52 -6.46 -5.85
C ILE A 106 -17.94 -6.58 -4.43
N PHE A 107 -18.73 -6.31 -3.39
CA PHE A 107 -18.31 -6.35 -1.99
C PHE A 107 -18.80 -7.60 -1.28
N PHE A 108 -18.21 -7.91 -0.13
CA PHE A 108 -18.74 -8.96 0.73
C PHE A 108 -20.12 -8.57 1.29
N LYS A 109 -21.02 -9.56 1.38
CA LYS A 109 -22.33 -9.42 2.01
C LYS A 109 -22.43 -10.33 3.22
N ASP A 110 -22.87 -9.80 4.36
CA ASP A 110 -23.20 -10.64 5.51
C ASP A 110 -24.58 -11.31 5.35
N ARG A 111 -24.90 -12.23 6.28
CA ARG A 111 -26.18 -12.94 6.29
C ARG A 111 -27.41 -12.04 6.45
N ALA A 112 -27.24 -10.84 7.01
CA ALA A 112 -28.30 -9.86 7.19
C ALA A 112 -28.47 -8.96 5.96
N GLY A 113 -27.67 -9.18 4.90
CA GLY A 113 -27.70 -8.43 3.67
C GLY A 113 -26.90 -7.13 3.70
N LYS A 114 -26.09 -6.90 4.74
CA LYS A 114 -25.25 -5.71 4.86
C LYS A 114 -23.94 -5.90 4.08
N TRP A 115 -23.60 -4.87 3.30
CA TRP A 115 -22.38 -4.82 2.51
C TRP A 115 -21.18 -4.38 3.34
N TYR A 116 -20.07 -5.12 3.22
CA TYR A 116 -18.77 -4.77 3.78
C TYR A 116 -17.89 -4.14 2.69
N LYS A 117 -17.89 -2.82 2.63
CA LYS A 117 -17.31 -2.02 1.54
C LYS A 117 -15.79 -1.79 1.64
N ASN A 118 -15.11 -2.45 2.58
CA ASN A 118 -13.67 -2.21 2.80
C ASN A 118 -12.78 -3.08 1.92
N CYS A 119 -13.30 -4.13 1.27
CA CYS A 119 -12.54 -4.92 0.30
C CYS A 119 -13.48 -5.57 -0.70
N LEU A 120 -12.94 -5.89 -1.87
CA LEU A 120 -13.67 -6.62 -2.90
C LEU A 120 -13.89 -8.08 -2.48
N SER A 121 -15.04 -8.61 -2.87
CA SER A 121 -15.40 -10.01 -2.65
C SER A 121 -14.55 -10.92 -3.51
N LEU A 122 -14.10 -12.04 -2.95
CA LEU A 122 -13.40 -13.10 -3.71
C LEU A 122 -14.28 -13.66 -4.84
N ALA A 123 -15.60 -13.58 -4.72
CA ALA A 123 -16.51 -14.00 -5.78
C ALA A 123 -16.41 -13.14 -7.05
N ALA A 124 -15.82 -11.94 -6.94
CA ALA A 124 -15.63 -11.03 -8.05
C ALA A 124 -14.26 -11.18 -8.73
N ASP A 125 -13.31 -11.96 -8.17
CA ASP A 125 -11.89 -11.98 -8.53
C ASP A 125 -11.61 -12.07 -10.05
N ASP A 126 -12.40 -12.89 -10.76
CA ASP A 126 -12.27 -13.14 -12.19
C ASP A 126 -13.38 -12.50 -13.04
N LEU A 127 -14.32 -11.78 -12.41
CA LEU A 127 -15.44 -11.14 -13.09
C LEU A 127 -15.05 -9.72 -13.55
N PRO A 128 -15.44 -9.27 -14.76
CA PRO A 128 -15.04 -7.98 -15.32
C PRO A 128 -15.84 -6.78 -14.74
N VAL A 129 -15.96 -6.72 -13.41
CA VAL A 129 -16.81 -5.75 -12.69
C VAL A 129 -16.17 -4.37 -12.52
N LEU A 130 -14.86 -4.22 -12.74
CA LEU A 130 -14.13 -2.97 -12.60
C LEU A 130 -13.91 -2.28 -13.94
N ALA A 131 -15.02 -1.81 -14.54
CA ALA A 131 -15.04 -1.18 -15.88
C ALA A 131 -14.42 -2.07 -16.97
N GLY A 132 -14.83 -3.35 -17.00
CA GLY A 132 -14.36 -4.33 -17.99
C GLY A 132 -13.11 -5.11 -17.59
N ARG A 133 -12.50 -4.79 -16.43
CA ARG A 133 -11.39 -5.56 -15.83
C ARG A 133 -11.86 -6.31 -14.60
N SER A 134 -11.19 -7.42 -14.29
CA SER A 134 -11.39 -8.13 -13.03
C SER A 134 -10.52 -7.54 -11.90
N PRO A 135 -10.90 -7.72 -10.62
CA PRO A 135 -10.05 -7.41 -9.48
C PRO A 135 -8.65 -8.00 -9.61
N MET A 136 -8.53 -9.26 -10.04
CA MET A 136 -7.21 -9.89 -10.24
C MET A 136 -6.36 -9.18 -11.28
N GLN A 137 -6.94 -8.78 -12.42
CA GLN A 137 -6.22 -8.00 -13.44
C GLN A 137 -5.76 -6.64 -12.91
N VAL A 138 -6.58 -5.98 -12.08
CA VAL A 138 -6.22 -4.72 -11.44
C VAL A 138 -5.07 -4.92 -10.44
N TYR A 139 -5.13 -5.97 -9.61
CA TYR A 139 -4.08 -6.29 -8.65
C TYR A 139 -2.76 -6.66 -9.32
N GLU A 140 -2.81 -7.45 -10.39
CA GLU A 140 -1.64 -7.80 -11.21
C GLU A 140 -0.99 -6.55 -11.82
N GLN A 141 -1.79 -5.65 -12.38
CA GLN A 141 -1.28 -4.40 -12.95
C GLN A 141 -0.65 -3.52 -11.86
N PHE A 142 -1.29 -3.38 -10.70
CA PHE A 142 -0.75 -2.64 -9.56
C PHE A 142 0.61 -3.20 -9.10
N LEU A 143 0.72 -4.53 -8.98
CA LEU A 143 1.97 -5.19 -8.59
C LEU A 143 3.07 -5.05 -9.66
N SER A 144 2.70 -5.08 -10.95
CA SER A 144 3.63 -4.83 -12.05
C SER A 144 4.17 -3.40 -12.00
N GLU A 145 3.30 -2.42 -11.75
CA GLU A 145 3.67 -1.01 -11.61
C GLU A 145 4.52 -0.75 -10.36
N PHE A 146 4.21 -1.41 -9.25
CA PHE A 146 5.07 -1.40 -8.07
C PHE A 146 6.47 -1.96 -8.40
N LYS A 147 6.53 -3.12 -9.06
CA LYS A 147 7.81 -3.74 -9.43
C LYS A 147 8.64 -2.83 -10.33
N SER A 148 8.01 -2.19 -11.33
CA SER A 148 8.67 -1.24 -12.23
C SER A 148 9.18 -0.01 -11.48
N SER A 149 8.30 0.64 -10.71
CA SER A 149 8.55 1.89 -9.99
C SER A 149 9.57 1.75 -8.86
N PHE A 150 9.73 0.55 -8.30
CA PHE A 150 10.67 0.25 -7.22
C PHE A 150 11.83 -0.66 -7.64
N SER A 151 12.03 -0.89 -8.93
CA SER A 151 13.09 -1.76 -9.47
C SER A 151 14.48 -1.46 -8.90
N GLY A 152 14.83 -0.18 -8.73
CA GLY A 152 16.10 0.26 -8.12
C GLY A 152 16.24 0.01 -6.61
N PHE A 153 15.18 -0.43 -5.93
CA PHE A 153 15.16 -0.75 -4.50
C PHE A 153 15.03 -2.26 -4.24
N LEU A 154 14.41 -3.02 -5.16
CA LEU A 154 14.15 -4.45 -5.01
C LEU A 154 15.45 -5.27 -4.94
N GLY A 155 15.49 -6.24 -4.02
CA GLY A 155 16.68 -7.07 -3.76
C GLY A 155 17.80 -6.33 -3.00
N GLY A 156 17.70 -5.00 -2.88
CA GLY A 156 18.58 -4.15 -2.10
C GLY A 156 17.89 -3.66 -0.83
N THR A 157 17.26 -2.49 -0.89
CA THR A 157 16.54 -1.88 0.22
C THR A 157 15.26 -2.65 0.54
N ILE A 158 14.48 -3.01 -0.47
CA ILE A 158 13.23 -3.78 -0.31
C ILE A 158 13.55 -5.28 -0.37
N THR A 159 13.22 -6.00 0.70
CA THR A 159 13.57 -7.42 0.93
C THR A 159 12.44 -8.20 1.56
#